data_AF-A0A9D1JHD5-F1
#
_entry.id   AF-A0A9D1JHD5-F1
#
_cell.length_a   1.000
_cell.length_b   1.000
_cell.length_c   1.000
_cell.angle_alpha   90.00
_cell.angle_beta   90.00
_cell.angle_gamma   90.00
#
_symmetry.space_group_name_H-M   'P 1'
#
loop_
_entity.id
_entity.type
_entity.pdbx_description
1 polymer ?
#
loop_
_entity_poly.entity_id
_entity_poly.type
_entity_poly.pdbx_seq_one_letter_code
_entity_poly.pdbx_strand_id
1 'polypeptide(L)'
;MSSSAVGKKKKGFAANIKSKIRGFFGSRSAFKPAGEIRRSKRQRKPLPPHARTALKWAVYVLAGFAFYAAATSGAAGSSKGLMLLPLGCAIAMFSGEISASVTGFVAGILLDMASGQLIGFSSFYLCIVLGLACAMFRQFFRKNLINFEILTLAVCLAYYYIVYFFYYRIWDYEGYGLVLTTRLVPSFIKTMVGSPFIFGGVWLTEKLSRGTRQLEIEEQDDKIDRV
;
A
#
# COMPACT_ATOMS: atom_id res chain seq x y z
N MET A 1 -10.05 -53.97 85.01
CA MET A 1 -11.04 -53.01 84.50
C MET A 1 -10.32 -51.86 83.80
N SER A 2 -10.84 -51.48 82.62
CA SER A 2 -10.75 -50.15 82.01
C SER A 2 -9.38 -49.60 81.56
N SER A 3 -8.95 -49.92 80.33
CA SER A 3 -8.13 -48.99 79.53
C SER A 3 -8.07 -49.43 78.05
N SER A 4 -9.11 -49.13 77.25
CA SER A 4 -9.02 -49.25 75.78
C SER A 4 -10.10 -48.49 74.99
N ALA A 5 -11.05 -47.81 75.64
CA ALA A 5 -12.16 -47.15 74.95
C ALA A 5 -11.85 -45.73 74.42
N VAL A 6 -10.71 -45.13 74.76
CA VAL A 6 -10.43 -43.70 74.46
C VAL A 6 -9.77 -43.48 73.09
N GLY A 7 -9.14 -44.50 72.50
CA GLY A 7 -8.33 -44.36 71.27
C GLY A 7 -9.10 -44.38 69.93
N LYS A 8 -10.30 -44.97 69.87
CA LYS A 8 -11.05 -45.14 68.61
C LYS A 8 -11.89 -43.92 68.20
N LYS A 9 -12.32 -43.08 69.16
CA LYS A 9 -13.23 -41.95 68.88
C LYS A 9 -12.55 -40.77 68.15
N LYS A 10 -11.25 -40.54 68.37
CA LYS A 10 -10.51 -39.43 67.72
C LYS A 10 -10.24 -39.67 66.23
N LYS A 11 -10.05 -40.92 65.79
CA LYS A 11 -9.76 -41.23 64.37
C LYS A 11 -10.97 -41.02 63.45
N GLY A 12 -12.18 -41.30 63.93
CA GLY A 12 -13.42 -41.07 63.16
C GLY A 12 -13.76 -39.59 62.98
N PHE A 13 -13.47 -38.75 63.99
CA PHE A 13 -13.74 -37.30 63.91
C PHE A 13 -12.77 -36.58 62.96
N ALA A 14 -11.48 -36.94 62.97
CA ALA A 14 -10.49 -36.39 62.05
C ALA A 14 -10.76 -36.77 60.58
N ALA A 15 -11.29 -37.98 60.32
CA ALA A 15 -11.68 -38.41 58.98
C ALA A 15 -12.91 -37.65 58.45
N ASN A 16 -13.88 -37.33 59.32
CA ASN A 16 -15.10 -36.60 58.97
C ASN A 16 -14.82 -35.12 58.64
N ILE A 17 -13.91 -34.47 59.36
CA ILE A 17 -13.49 -33.09 59.05
C ILE A 17 -12.74 -33.02 57.71
N LYS A 18 -11.88 -34.01 57.41
CA LYS A 18 -11.12 -34.04 56.16
C LYS A 18 -11.99 -34.26 54.92
N SER A 19 -13.12 -34.97 55.02
CA SER A 19 -14.08 -35.09 53.91
C SER A 19 -14.96 -33.84 53.77
N LYS A 20 -15.33 -33.22 54.89
CA LYS A 20 -16.15 -31.99 54.90
C LYS A 20 -15.42 -30.76 54.34
N ILE A 21 -14.10 -30.65 54.58
CA ILE A 21 -13.26 -29.62 53.98
C ILE A 21 -13.03 -29.88 52.48
N ARG A 22 -12.93 -31.15 52.06
CA ARG A 22 -12.76 -31.51 50.63
C ARG A 22 -14.02 -31.25 49.81
N GLY A 23 -15.21 -31.39 50.42
CA GLY A 23 -16.48 -30.99 49.82
C GLY A 23 -16.65 -29.47 49.71
N PHE A 24 -16.08 -28.70 50.65
CA PHE A 24 -16.14 -27.24 50.62
C PHE A 24 -15.21 -26.60 49.57
N PHE A 25 -14.10 -27.27 49.23
CA PHE A 25 -13.15 -26.81 48.20
C PHE A 25 -13.42 -27.38 46.80
N GLY A 26 -14.42 -28.24 46.64
CA GLY A 26 -14.68 -29.03 45.43
C GLY A 26 -15.71 -28.45 44.45
N SER A 27 -16.28 -27.27 44.69
CA SER A 27 -17.23 -26.65 43.76
C SER A 27 -16.78 -25.24 43.39
N ARG A 28 -15.65 -25.14 42.69
CA ARG A 28 -15.47 -24.09 41.69
C ARG A 28 -15.90 -24.66 40.36
N SER A 29 -17.23 -24.73 40.18
CA SER A 29 -17.85 -24.78 38.86
C SER A 29 -17.17 -23.74 37.98
N ALA A 30 -16.58 -24.23 36.88
CA ALA A 30 -16.01 -23.50 35.76
C ALA A 30 -16.27 -21.99 35.79
N PHE A 31 -15.30 -21.23 36.32
CA PHE A 31 -15.19 -19.82 35.99
C PHE A 31 -14.71 -19.76 34.54
N LYS A 32 -15.66 -19.91 33.61
CA LYS A 32 -15.48 -19.52 32.22
C LYS A 32 -15.21 -18.01 32.27
N PRO A 33 -14.05 -17.52 31.83
CA PRO A 33 -13.76 -16.10 31.96
C PRO A 33 -14.82 -15.30 31.18
N ALA A 34 -15.70 -14.63 31.93
CA ALA A 34 -16.65 -13.63 31.49
C ALA A 34 -15.89 -12.34 31.12
N GLY A 35 -14.94 -12.51 30.20
CA GLY A 35 -13.96 -11.53 29.78
C GLY A 35 -13.52 -11.74 28.33
N GLU A 36 -14.09 -12.74 27.64
CA GLU A 36 -14.38 -12.63 26.21
C GLU A 36 -15.47 -11.55 26.06
N ILE A 37 -15.08 -10.33 26.41
CA ILE A 37 -15.62 -9.10 25.87
C ILE A 37 -15.42 -9.33 24.38
N ARG A 38 -16.47 -9.90 23.78
CA ARG A 38 -16.78 -9.87 22.38
C ARG A 38 -16.72 -8.38 22.08
N ARG A 39 -15.52 -7.87 21.79
CA ARG A 39 -15.36 -6.65 21.03
C ARG A 39 -16.05 -7.05 19.74
N SER A 40 -17.34 -6.76 19.70
CA SER A 40 -18.02 -6.23 18.54
C SER A 40 -17.18 -5.03 18.09
N LYS A 41 -15.97 -5.31 17.57
CA LYS A 41 -15.42 -4.56 16.46
C LYS A 41 -16.56 -4.71 15.48
N ARG A 42 -17.36 -3.65 15.38
CA ARG A 42 -18.36 -3.45 14.34
C ARG A 42 -17.71 -3.97 13.07
N GLN A 43 -17.99 -5.21 12.70
CA GLN A 43 -17.47 -5.83 11.50
C GLN A 43 -18.17 -5.03 10.44
N ARG A 44 -17.53 -3.92 10.03
CA ARG A 44 -17.94 -3.21 8.84
C ARG A 44 -17.87 -4.30 7.79
N LYS A 45 -19.03 -4.74 7.29
CA LYS A 45 -19.11 -5.75 6.25
C LYS A 45 -18.02 -5.41 5.25
N PRO A 46 -17.03 -6.30 5.04
CA PRO A 46 -16.00 -5.97 4.09
C PRO A 46 -16.72 -5.70 2.76
N LEU A 47 -16.68 -4.44 2.28
CA LEU A 47 -17.15 -4.12 0.92
C LEU A 47 -16.68 -5.22 -0.03
N PRO A 48 -17.52 -5.63 -0.99
CA PRO A 48 -17.21 -6.74 -1.87
C PRO A 48 -15.86 -6.54 -2.59
N PRO A 49 -15.12 -7.61 -2.87
CA PRO A 49 -13.74 -7.58 -3.39
C PRO A 49 -13.59 -6.72 -4.65
N HIS A 50 -14.57 -6.82 -5.55
CA HIS A 50 -14.63 -6.08 -6.80
C HIS A 50 -14.83 -4.58 -6.58
N ALA A 51 -15.72 -4.18 -5.65
CA ALA A 51 -15.99 -2.78 -5.35
C ALA A 51 -14.78 -2.09 -4.69
N ARG A 52 -14.00 -2.81 -3.87
CA ARG A 52 -12.78 -2.26 -3.26
C ARG A 52 -11.64 -2.13 -4.26
N THR A 53 -11.50 -3.10 -5.15
CA THR A 53 -10.51 -3.01 -6.25
C THR A 53 -10.85 -1.84 -7.16
N ALA A 54 -12.13 -1.68 -7.52
CA ALA A 54 -12.62 -0.52 -8.25
C ALA A 54 -12.35 0.79 -7.49
N LEU A 55 -12.60 0.83 -6.17
CA LEU A 55 -12.29 2.02 -5.35
C LEU A 55 -10.80 2.35 -5.34
N LYS A 56 -9.92 1.34 -5.25
CA LYS A 56 -8.47 1.53 -5.30
C LYS A 56 -8.04 2.16 -6.63
N TRP A 57 -8.51 1.61 -7.74
CA TRP A 57 -8.24 2.15 -9.07
C TRP A 57 -8.87 3.53 -9.26
N ALA A 58 -10.07 3.76 -8.74
CA ALA A 58 -10.72 5.08 -8.75
C ALA A 58 -9.89 6.12 -8.00
N VAL A 59 -9.33 5.76 -6.83
CA VAL A 59 -8.41 6.64 -6.08
C VAL A 59 -7.14 6.94 -6.88
N TYR A 60 -6.56 5.95 -7.57
CA TYR A 60 -5.38 6.17 -8.43
C TYR A 60 -5.69 7.07 -9.63
N VAL A 61 -6.83 6.88 -10.29
CA VAL A 61 -7.29 7.73 -11.39
C VAL A 61 -7.56 9.16 -10.90
N LEU A 62 -8.23 9.31 -9.76
CA LEU A 62 -8.53 10.61 -9.16
C LEU A 62 -7.26 11.32 -8.72
N ALA A 63 -6.28 10.61 -8.15
CA ALA A 63 -4.96 11.16 -7.83
C ALA A 63 -4.22 11.60 -9.10
N GLY A 64 -4.20 10.77 -10.15
CA GLY A 64 -3.61 11.13 -11.45
C GLY A 64 -4.25 12.38 -12.05
N PHE A 65 -5.58 12.48 -11.99
CA PHE A 65 -6.33 13.65 -12.45
C PHE A 65 -6.07 14.90 -11.59
N ALA A 66 -5.93 14.75 -10.27
CA ALA A 66 -5.56 15.85 -9.38
C ALA A 66 -4.15 16.38 -9.69
N PHE A 67 -3.18 15.51 -9.97
CA PHE A 67 -1.85 15.94 -10.41
C PHE A 67 -1.88 16.58 -11.80
N TYR A 68 -2.72 16.09 -12.71
CA TYR A 68 -2.95 16.73 -14.01
C TYR A 68 -3.56 18.13 -13.85
N ALA A 69 -4.59 18.28 -13.02
CA ALA A 69 -5.20 19.57 -12.72
C ALA A 69 -4.19 20.54 -12.08
N ALA A 70 -3.37 20.06 -11.14
CA ALA A 70 -2.30 20.85 -10.53
C ALA A 70 -1.25 21.30 -11.55
N ALA A 71 -0.93 20.45 -12.53
CA ALA A 71 -0.01 20.76 -13.63
C ALA A 71 -0.56 21.85 -14.56
N THR A 72 -1.86 21.82 -14.86
CA THR A 72 -2.52 22.77 -15.78
C THR A 72 -2.93 24.08 -15.09
N SER A 73 -3.09 24.09 -13.77
CA SER A 73 -3.58 25.25 -12.99
C SER A 73 -2.67 26.49 -13.00
N GLY A 74 -1.50 26.46 -13.64
CA GLY A 74 -0.71 27.67 -13.94
C GLY A 74 -0.19 28.43 -12.72
N ALA A 75 -0.35 27.92 -11.49
CA ALA A 75 0.20 28.53 -10.29
C ALA A 75 1.72 28.69 -10.48
N ALA A 76 2.24 29.88 -10.14
CA ALA A 76 3.57 30.41 -10.52
C ALA A 76 4.82 29.58 -10.09
N GLY A 77 4.63 28.36 -9.59
CA GLY A 77 5.69 27.40 -9.28
C GLY A 77 5.35 25.95 -9.65
N SER A 78 4.20 25.66 -10.26
CA SER A 78 3.80 24.30 -10.63
C SER A 78 4.67 23.76 -11.76
N SER A 79 5.44 22.69 -11.48
CA SER A 79 6.15 21.97 -12.53
C SER A 79 5.11 21.34 -13.45
N LYS A 80 5.21 21.62 -14.75
CA LYS A 80 4.29 21.08 -15.75
C LYS A 80 4.32 19.55 -15.71
N GLY A 81 3.26 18.92 -15.21
CA GLY A 81 2.91 17.51 -15.44
C GLY A 81 3.75 16.43 -14.73
N LEU A 82 4.87 16.76 -14.10
CA LEU A 82 5.88 15.73 -13.82
C LEU A 82 5.62 14.82 -12.62
N MET A 83 4.69 15.18 -11.74
CA MET A 83 4.28 14.30 -10.63
C MET A 83 3.58 13.03 -11.11
N LEU A 84 3.18 12.96 -12.38
CA LEU A 84 2.62 11.74 -12.98
C LEU A 84 3.68 10.63 -13.13
N LEU A 85 4.95 10.97 -13.32
CA LEU A 85 6.05 10.00 -13.43
C LEU A 85 6.23 9.19 -12.14
N PRO A 86 6.49 9.81 -10.96
CA PRO A 86 6.66 9.07 -9.72
C PRO A 86 5.39 8.35 -9.27
N LEU A 87 4.20 8.89 -9.58
CA LEU A 87 2.94 8.19 -9.34
C LEU A 87 2.85 6.91 -10.18
N GLY A 88 3.19 6.98 -11.45
CA GLY A 88 3.27 5.82 -12.32
C GLY A 88 4.24 4.75 -11.80
N CYS A 89 5.46 5.16 -11.44
CA CYS A 89 6.45 4.27 -10.84
C CYS A 89 5.94 3.62 -9.55
N ALA A 90 5.24 4.37 -8.69
CA ALA A 90 4.70 3.85 -7.44
C ALA A 90 3.61 2.80 -7.71
N ILE A 91 2.70 3.06 -8.65
CA ILE A 91 1.67 2.09 -9.06
C ILE A 91 2.32 0.83 -9.65
N ALA A 92 3.37 0.97 -10.46
CA ALA A 92 4.10 -0.14 -11.06
C ALA A 92 4.74 -1.08 -10.01
N MET A 93 5.18 -0.58 -8.85
CA MET A 93 5.75 -1.43 -7.79
C MET A 93 4.75 -2.36 -7.12
N PHE A 94 3.47 -1.97 -7.09
CA PHE A 94 2.43 -2.68 -6.34
C PHE A 94 1.41 -3.38 -7.23
N SER A 95 1.39 -3.07 -8.52
CA SER A 95 0.44 -3.61 -9.49
C SER A 95 1.08 -4.69 -10.39
N GLY A 96 0.29 -5.31 -11.26
CA GLY A 96 0.80 -6.22 -12.28
C GLY A 96 1.34 -5.47 -13.50
N GLU A 97 2.17 -6.14 -14.31
CA GLU A 97 2.84 -5.57 -15.48
C GLU A 97 1.86 -4.92 -16.47
N ILE A 98 0.81 -5.64 -16.86
CA ILE A 98 -0.21 -5.12 -17.80
C ILE A 98 -0.89 -3.87 -17.23
N SER A 99 -1.26 -3.91 -15.96
CA SER A 99 -1.92 -2.77 -15.31
C SER A 99 -0.99 -1.57 -15.14
N ALA A 100 0.32 -1.79 -14.97
CA ALA A 100 1.33 -0.75 -14.91
C ALA A 100 1.55 -0.10 -16.29
N SER A 101 1.61 -0.90 -17.35
CA SER A 101 1.75 -0.38 -18.73
C SER A 101 0.52 0.44 -19.15
N VAL A 102 -0.69 -0.05 -18.88
CA VAL A 102 -1.93 0.68 -19.23
C VAL A 102 -2.03 1.98 -18.45
N THR A 103 -1.72 1.97 -17.16
CA THR A 103 -1.68 3.23 -16.38
C THR A 103 -0.58 4.17 -16.84
N GLY A 104 0.59 3.66 -17.22
CA GLY A 104 1.67 4.46 -17.82
C GLY A 104 1.24 5.11 -19.13
N PHE A 105 0.53 4.38 -19.99
CA PHE A 105 -0.01 4.92 -21.23
C PHE A 105 -1.01 6.06 -20.99
N VAL A 106 -2.00 5.85 -20.11
CA VAL A 106 -3.00 6.88 -19.77
C VAL A 106 -2.34 8.08 -19.08
N ALA A 107 -1.40 7.86 -18.17
CA ALA A 107 -0.65 8.92 -17.51
C ALA A 107 0.21 9.71 -18.50
N GLY A 108 0.78 9.07 -19.52
CA GLY A 108 1.53 9.76 -20.56
C GLY A 108 0.66 10.60 -21.48
N ILE A 109 -0.58 10.18 -21.78
CA ILE A 109 -1.53 11.02 -22.53
C ILE A 109 -1.83 12.29 -21.74
N LEU A 110 -2.11 12.15 -20.43
CA LEU A 110 -2.35 13.29 -19.54
C LEU A 110 -1.12 14.22 -19.47
N LEU A 111 0.08 13.64 -19.44
CA LEU A 111 1.33 14.40 -19.45
C LEU A 111 1.54 15.17 -20.76
N ASP A 112 1.27 14.53 -21.90
CA ASP A 112 1.36 15.16 -23.22
C ASP A 112 0.38 16.36 -23.32
N MET A 113 -0.84 16.21 -22.80
CA MET A 113 -1.83 17.30 -22.75
C MET A 113 -1.40 18.45 -21.82
N ALA A 114 -0.73 18.16 -20.71
CA ALA A 114 -0.25 19.17 -19.77
C ALA A 114 1.02 19.90 -20.25
N SER A 115 1.91 19.22 -20.99
CA SER A 115 3.15 19.82 -21.48
C SER A 115 2.97 20.54 -22.82
N GLY A 116 1.88 20.27 -23.55
CA GLY A 116 1.65 20.80 -24.90
C GLY A 116 2.61 20.20 -25.93
N GLN A 117 3.10 18.99 -25.66
CA GLN A 117 3.99 18.23 -26.54
C GLN A 117 3.20 17.32 -27.49
N LEU A 118 3.88 16.72 -28.46
CA LEU A 118 3.29 15.73 -29.37
C LEU A 118 2.61 14.62 -28.58
N ILE A 119 1.30 14.49 -28.80
CA ILE A 119 0.48 13.44 -28.20
C ILE A 119 1.05 12.08 -28.61
N GLY A 120 1.35 11.26 -27.61
CA GLY A 120 1.83 9.89 -27.79
C GLY A 120 3.30 9.73 -27.41
N PHE A 121 4.12 10.77 -27.45
CA PHE A 121 5.54 10.65 -27.13
C PHE A 121 5.78 10.22 -25.68
N SER A 122 5.19 10.94 -24.73
CA SER A 122 5.30 10.56 -23.31
C SER A 122 4.48 9.31 -23.01
N SER A 123 3.40 9.08 -23.74
CA SER A 123 2.54 7.89 -23.63
C SER A 123 3.28 6.59 -23.92
N PHE A 124 3.99 6.51 -25.05
CA PHE A 124 4.77 5.32 -25.40
C PHE A 124 5.97 5.15 -24.46
N TYR A 125 6.65 6.25 -24.12
CA TYR A 125 7.76 6.22 -23.18
C TYR A 125 7.33 5.64 -21.82
N LEU A 126 6.27 6.19 -21.21
CA LEU A 126 5.79 5.74 -19.91
C LEU A 126 5.22 4.32 -19.96
N CYS A 127 4.50 3.95 -21.01
CA CYS A 127 3.98 2.59 -21.17
C CYS A 127 5.09 1.52 -21.11
N ILE A 128 6.17 1.74 -21.87
CA ILE A 128 7.32 0.83 -21.92
C ILE A 128 8.08 0.86 -20.58
N VAL A 129 8.41 2.05 -20.09
CA VAL A 129 9.27 2.20 -18.91
C VAL A 129 8.57 1.73 -17.64
N LEU A 130 7.28 2.00 -17.45
CA LEU A 130 6.54 1.46 -16.30
C LEU A 130 6.36 -0.06 -16.39
N GLY A 131 6.15 -0.61 -17.58
CA GLY A 131 6.08 -2.06 -17.78
C GLY A 131 7.41 -2.73 -17.39
N LEU A 132 8.52 -2.20 -17.89
CA LEU A 132 9.87 -2.67 -17.56
C LEU A 132 10.18 -2.49 -16.07
N ALA A 133 9.86 -1.34 -15.49
CA ALA A 133 10.02 -1.06 -14.07
C ALA A 133 9.27 -2.09 -13.21
N CYS A 134 8.02 -2.41 -13.58
CA CYS A 134 7.22 -3.43 -12.91
C CYS A 134 7.91 -4.81 -12.97
N ALA A 135 8.41 -5.20 -14.14
CA ALA A 135 9.14 -6.46 -14.31
C ALA A 135 10.43 -6.51 -13.47
N MET A 136 11.20 -5.40 -13.44
CA MET A 136 12.42 -5.28 -12.64
C MET A 136 12.13 -5.40 -11.14
N PHE A 137 11.07 -4.75 -10.63
CA PHE A 137 10.66 -4.88 -9.23
C PHE A 137 10.17 -6.28 -8.87
N ARG A 138 9.68 -7.04 -9.84
CA ARG A 138 9.23 -8.41 -9.63
C ARG A 138 10.39 -9.39 -9.53
N GLN A 139 11.43 -9.19 -10.33
CA GLN A 139 12.54 -10.14 -10.47
C GLN A 139 13.76 -9.80 -9.62
N PHE A 140 14.13 -8.52 -9.50
CA PHE A 140 15.45 -8.12 -8.98
C PHE A 140 15.41 -7.33 -7.67
N PHE A 141 14.35 -6.56 -7.42
CA PHE A 141 14.36 -5.59 -6.31
C PHE A 141 13.44 -5.95 -5.15
N ARG A 142 13.95 -5.82 -3.92
CA ARG A 142 13.10 -5.72 -2.73
C ARG A 142 12.30 -4.42 -2.79
N LYS A 143 11.04 -4.47 -2.33
CA LYS A 143 10.12 -3.33 -2.26
C LYS A 143 10.53 -2.37 -1.14
N ASN A 144 11.56 -1.58 -1.41
CA ASN A 144 12.13 -0.59 -0.51
C ASN A 144 12.02 0.81 -1.11
N LEU A 145 11.93 1.82 -0.24
CA LEU A 145 11.95 3.24 -0.62
C LEU A 145 13.19 3.62 -1.44
N ILE A 146 14.36 3.10 -1.08
CA ILE A 146 15.62 3.42 -1.77
C ILE A 146 15.60 2.92 -3.22
N ASN A 147 15.14 1.69 -3.43
CA ASN A 147 15.05 1.10 -4.78
C ASN A 147 14.01 1.82 -5.65
N PHE A 148 12.92 2.28 -5.02
CA PHE A 148 11.94 3.14 -5.68
C PHE A 148 12.57 4.45 -6.16
N GLU A 149 13.25 5.17 -5.27
CA GLU A 149 13.88 6.45 -5.61
C GLU A 149 14.94 6.31 -6.70
N ILE A 150 15.79 5.28 -6.64
CA ILE A 150 16.80 5.03 -7.67
C ILE A 150 16.14 4.80 -9.03
N LEU A 151 15.07 4.01 -9.08
CA LEU A 151 14.36 3.76 -10.32
C LEU A 151 13.66 5.03 -10.82
N THR A 152 12.94 5.74 -9.96
CA THR A 152 12.26 6.98 -10.32
C THR A 152 13.25 8.04 -10.81
N LEU A 153 14.45 8.11 -10.24
CA LEU A 153 15.55 8.96 -10.69
C LEU A 153 16.01 8.56 -12.09
N ALA A 154 16.27 7.27 -12.33
CA ALA A 154 16.68 6.78 -13.65
C ALA A 154 15.63 7.06 -14.73
N VAL A 155 14.35 6.82 -14.42
CA VAL A 155 13.22 7.09 -15.33
C VAL A 155 13.08 8.58 -15.61
N CYS A 156 13.13 9.43 -14.58
CA CYS A 156 13.02 10.87 -14.79
C CYS A 156 14.20 11.40 -15.63
N LEU A 157 15.44 10.99 -15.32
CA LEU A 157 16.61 11.41 -16.09
C LEU A 157 16.53 10.97 -17.55
N ALA A 158 16.14 9.72 -17.81
CA ALA A 158 15.97 9.21 -19.16
C ALA A 158 14.87 9.98 -19.91
N TYR A 159 13.74 10.26 -19.27
CA TYR A 159 12.66 11.07 -19.85
C TYR A 159 13.14 12.47 -20.22
N TYR A 160 13.79 13.17 -19.29
CA TYR A 160 14.29 14.52 -19.54
C TYR A 160 15.37 14.57 -20.61
N TYR A 161 16.25 13.58 -20.65
CA TYR A 161 17.27 13.48 -21.69
C TYR A 161 16.64 13.31 -23.07
N ILE A 162 15.66 12.41 -23.19
CA ILE A 162 14.94 12.13 -24.43
C ILE A 162 14.14 13.37 -24.88
N VAL A 163 13.41 14.02 -23.96
CA VAL A 163 12.68 15.26 -24.25
C VAL A 163 13.64 16.37 -24.69
N TYR A 164 14.76 16.55 -23.99
CA TYR A 164 15.76 17.54 -24.34
C TYR A 164 16.35 17.29 -25.74
N PHE A 165 16.73 16.04 -26.02
CA PHE A 165 17.33 15.66 -27.30
C PHE A 165 16.36 15.88 -28.46
N PHE A 166 15.12 15.37 -28.35
CA PHE A 166 14.16 15.46 -29.45
C PHE A 166 13.58 16.86 -29.65
N TYR A 167 13.24 17.59 -28.59
CA TYR A 167 12.58 18.89 -28.72
C TYR A 167 13.54 20.06 -28.90
N TYR A 168 14.69 20.04 -28.22
CA TYR A 168 15.59 21.20 -28.19
C TYR A 168 16.82 20.99 -29.06
N ARG A 169 17.45 19.81 -28.99
CA ARG A 169 18.73 19.58 -29.67
C ARG A 169 18.59 19.37 -31.19
N ILE A 170 17.57 18.65 -31.65
CA ILE A 170 17.34 18.37 -33.07
C ILE A 170 16.91 19.63 -33.84
N TRP A 171 16.07 20.46 -33.22
CA TRP A 171 15.51 21.66 -33.85
C TRP A 171 16.41 22.90 -33.71
N ASP A 172 17.59 22.74 -33.08
CA ASP A 172 18.63 23.75 -32.90
C ASP A 172 18.10 25.11 -32.40
N TYR A 173 17.23 25.08 -31.40
CA TYR A 173 16.67 26.31 -30.83
C TYR A 173 17.75 27.14 -30.12
N GLU A 174 17.78 28.44 -30.40
CA GLU A 174 18.62 29.40 -29.68
C GLU A 174 18.29 29.38 -28.18
N GLY A 175 19.32 29.28 -27.33
CA GLY A 175 19.13 29.23 -25.87
C GLY A 175 18.76 27.86 -25.30
N TYR A 176 19.04 26.76 -26.00
CA TYR A 176 18.82 25.39 -25.53
C TYR A 176 19.35 25.12 -24.10
N GLY A 177 20.52 25.69 -23.76
CA GLY A 177 21.12 25.54 -22.43
C GLY A 177 20.35 26.28 -21.34
N LEU A 178 19.73 27.42 -21.67
CA LEU A 178 18.96 28.20 -20.72
C LEU A 178 17.68 27.46 -20.30
N VAL A 179 17.03 26.77 -21.26
CA VAL A 179 15.82 25.99 -20.98
C VAL A 179 16.11 24.78 -20.10
N LEU A 180 17.28 24.15 -20.28
CA LEU A 180 17.73 23.04 -19.45
C LEU A 180 17.83 23.48 -17.97
N THR A 181 18.50 24.58 -17.70
CA THR A 181 18.74 25.04 -16.32
C THR A 181 17.51 25.70 -15.69
N THR A 182 16.74 26.48 -16.45
CA THR A 182 15.61 27.27 -15.90
C THR A 182 14.30 26.50 -15.80
N ARG A 183 14.08 25.48 -16.64
CA ARG A 183 12.83 24.71 -16.65
C ARG A 183 13.02 23.24 -16.29
N LEU A 184 14.01 22.57 -16.86
CA LEU A 184 14.19 21.12 -16.70
C LEU A 184 14.72 20.74 -15.32
N VAL A 185 15.81 21.38 -14.88
CA VAL A 185 16.44 21.13 -13.56
C VAL A 185 15.50 21.38 -12.38
N PRO A 186 14.82 22.55 -12.24
CA PRO A 186 13.92 22.77 -11.10
C PRO A 186 12.72 21.83 -11.10
N SER A 187 12.29 21.39 -12.28
CA SER A 187 11.22 20.42 -12.46
C SER A 187 11.64 19.02 -12.01
N PHE A 188 12.87 18.60 -12.33
CA PHE A 188 13.45 17.35 -11.87
C PHE A 188 13.58 17.33 -10.34
N ILE A 189 14.11 18.41 -9.75
CA ILE A 189 14.28 18.52 -8.29
C ILE A 189 12.93 18.43 -7.57
N LYS A 190 11.91 19.15 -8.05
CA LYS A 190 10.55 19.08 -7.48
C LYS A 190 9.96 17.66 -7.54
N THR A 191 10.24 16.94 -8.62
CA THR A 191 9.75 15.57 -8.80
C THR A 191 10.44 14.59 -7.85
N MET A 192 11.75 14.71 -7.66
CA MET A 192 12.53 13.92 -6.69
C MET A 192 12.15 14.23 -5.23
N VAL A 193 11.80 15.48 -4.92
CA VAL A 193 11.33 15.84 -3.57
C VAL A 193 9.91 15.34 -3.33
N GLY A 194 9.07 15.32 -4.38
CA GLY A 194 7.68 14.86 -4.31
C GLY A 194 7.49 13.34 -4.32
N SER A 195 8.41 12.59 -4.94
CA SER A 195 8.33 11.13 -5.07
C SER A 195 8.18 10.35 -3.75
N PRO A 196 8.88 10.66 -2.65
CA PRO A 196 8.71 9.90 -1.40
C PRO A 196 7.32 10.11 -0.79
N PHE A 197 6.71 11.30 -0.95
CA PHE A 197 5.36 11.58 -0.49
C PHE A 197 4.31 10.77 -1.26
N ILE A 198 4.48 10.68 -2.59
CA ILE A 198 3.61 9.90 -3.46
C ILE A 198 3.73 8.40 -3.12
N PHE A 199 4.95 7.92 -2.92
CA PHE A 199 5.18 6.54 -2.48
C PHE A 199 4.48 6.27 -1.14
N GLY A 200 4.58 7.19 -0.17
CA GLY A 200 3.90 7.05 1.12
C GLY A 200 2.38 6.93 0.96
N GLY A 201 1.78 7.74 0.08
CA GLY A 201 0.36 7.67 -0.26
C GLY A 201 -0.05 6.32 -0.86
N VAL A 202 0.66 5.85 -1.88
CA VAL A 202 0.39 4.56 -2.54
C VAL A 202 0.67 3.38 -1.59
N TRP A 203 1.71 3.48 -0.78
CA TRP A 203 2.00 2.48 0.25
C TRP A 203 0.88 2.39 1.28
N LEU A 204 0.29 3.52 1.68
CA LEU A 204 -0.84 3.55 2.61
C LEU A 204 -2.09 2.91 2.00
N THR A 205 -2.43 3.24 0.76
CA THR A 205 -3.57 2.62 0.05
C THR A 205 -3.39 1.12 -0.09
N GLU A 206 -2.17 0.66 -0.39
CA GLU A 206 -1.84 -0.75 -0.46
C GLU A 206 -1.85 -1.43 0.91
N LYS A 207 -1.36 -0.78 1.97
CA LYS A 207 -1.40 -1.32 3.33
C LYS A 207 -2.84 -1.55 3.81
N LEU A 208 -3.72 -0.59 3.53
CA LEU A 208 -5.15 -0.69 3.82
C LEU A 208 -5.82 -1.80 2.99
N SER A 209 -5.40 -1.98 1.73
CA SER A 209 -5.90 -3.03 0.85
C SER A 209 -5.46 -4.43 1.30
N ARG A 210 -4.19 -4.61 1.69
CA ARG A 210 -3.61 -5.91 2.10
C ARG A 210 -4.26 -6.50 3.34
N GLY A 211 -4.49 -5.68 4.37
CA GLY A 211 -5.13 -6.15 5.61
C GLY A 211 -6.56 -6.68 5.40
N THR A 212 -7.19 -6.36 4.27
CA THR A 212 -8.51 -6.89 3.92
C THR A 212 -8.43 -8.20 3.13
N ARG A 213 -7.47 -8.35 2.20
CA ARG A 213 -7.35 -9.59 1.40
C ARG A 213 -7.16 -10.83 2.25
N GLN A 214 -6.46 -10.71 3.38
CA GLN A 214 -6.29 -11.82 4.32
C GLN A 214 -7.64 -12.27 4.91
N LEU A 215 -8.55 -11.35 5.19
CA LEU A 215 -9.89 -11.66 5.73
C LEU A 215 -10.77 -12.36 4.69
N GLU A 216 -10.62 -12.03 3.40
CA GLU A 216 -11.37 -12.70 2.34
C GLU A 216 -10.90 -14.14 2.14
N ILE A 217 -9.59 -14.41 2.23
CA ILE A 217 -9.05 -15.77 2.15
C ILE A 217 -9.53 -16.59 3.36
N GLU A 218 -9.46 -16.02 4.56
CA GLU A 218 -9.93 -16.65 5.79
C GLU A 218 -11.44 -16.95 5.74
N GLU A 219 -12.28 -16.05 5.20
CA GLU A 219 -13.72 -16.29 5.06
C GLU A 219 -14.05 -17.35 3.97
N GLN A 220 -13.21 -17.51 2.95
CA GLN A 220 -13.37 -18.54 1.93
C GLN A 220 -12.92 -19.91 2.44
N ASP A 221 -11.80 -19.98 3.15
CA ASP A 221 -11.31 -21.21 3.79
C ASP A 221 -12.33 -21.71 4.84
N ASP A 222 -12.88 -20.82 5.67
CA ASP A 222 -13.96 -21.11 6.63
C ASP A 222 -15.24 -21.67 5.97
N LYS A 223 -15.49 -21.34 4.69
CA LYS A 223 -16.64 -21.87 3.94
C LYS A 223 -16.33 -23.23 3.34
N ILE A 224 -15.09 -23.47 2.91
CA ILE A 224 -14.64 -24.76 2.39
C ILE A 224 -14.67 -25.81 3.52
N ASP A 225 -14.23 -25.46 4.72
CA ASP A 225 -14.19 -26.38 5.88
C ASP A 225 -15.58 -26.76 6.42
N ARG A 226 -16.64 -26.06 6.00
CA ARG A 226 -18.03 -26.33 6.41
C ARG A 226 -18.81 -27.22 5.43
N VAL A 227 -18.23 -27.59 4.30
CA VAL A 227 -18.82 -28.46 3.27
C VAL A 227 -18.25 -29.87 3.41
#